data_AF-A0A017HIQ6-F1
#
_entry.id   AF-A0A017HIQ6-F1
#
_cell.length_a   1.000
_cell.length_b   1.000
_cell.length_c   1.000
_cell.angle_alpha   90.00
_cell.angle_beta   90.00
_cell.angle_gamma   90.00
#
_symmetry.space_group_name_H-M   'P 1'
#
loop_
_entity.id
_entity.type
_entity.pdbx_description
1 polymer ?
#
loop_
_entity_poly.entity_id
_entity_poly.type
_entity_poly.pdbx_seq_one_letter_code
_entity_poly.pdbx_strand_id
1 'polypeptide(L)'
;MLQIRIISDDAYESYEGKGERDARGFADAAGSRSSLALLGWKCTGQYDGPWIDGLWNHAEYPDGDGKASVQSDPPVSVVRKTFDIADLGTREEVERAVEAFKGVLRRELGLIVP
;
A
#
# COMPACT_ATOMS: atom_id res chain seq x y z
N MET A 1 -0.62 8.96 -8.59
CA MET A 1 -1.06 9.29 -7.22
C MET A 1 -0.16 8.56 -6.23
N LEU A 2 0.22 9.22 -5.13
CA LEU A 2 0.89 8.58 -4.00
C LEU A 2 -0.14 8.34 -2.90
N GLN A 3 -0.15 7.15 -2.33
CA GLN A 3 -0.95 6.82 -1.15
C GLN A 3 -0.05 6.25 -0.07
N ILE A 4 -0.28 6.67 1.16
CA ILE A 4 0.42 6.22 2.35
C ILE A 4 -0.60 5.54 3.25
N ARG A 5 -0.31 4.32 3.70
CA ARG A 5 -1.14 3.58 4.64
C ARG A 5 -0.30 3.18 5.84
N ILE A 6 -0.84 3.42 7.03
CA ILE A 6 -0.32 2.88 8.28
C ILE A 6 -1.19 1.66 8.59
N ILE A 7 -0.56 0.50 8.70
CA ILE A 7 -1.19 -0.75 9.09
C ILE A 7 -0.78 -0.96 10.54
N SER A 8 -1.72 -0.77 11.46
CA SER A 8 -1.55 -1.08 12.87
C SER A 8 -2.21 -2.42 13.16
N ASP A 9 -1.46 -3.34 13.77
CA ASP A 9 -1.98 -4.65 14.22
C ASP A 9 -2.39 -5.54 13.03
N ASP A 10 -1.37 -6.05 12.33
CA ASP A 10 -1.47 -6.84 11.10
C ASP A 10 -1.98 -8.28 11.30
N ALA A 11 -2.19 -8.70 12.55
CA ALA A 11 -2.63 -10.04 12.90
C ALA A 11 -4.17 -10.23 12.95
N TYR A 12 -4.94 -9.18 12.67
CA TYR A 12 -6.39 -9.29 12.68
C TYR A 12 -6.93 -9.99 11.42
N GLU A 13 -7.36 -11.24 11.56
CA GLU A 13 -8.15 -11.94 10.54
C GLU A 13 -9.58 -11.37 10.52
N SER A 14 -10.03 -10.89 9.36
CA SER A 14 -11.31 -10.17 9.25
C SER A 14 -12.49 -11.06 9.65
N TYR A 15 -13.22 -10.66 10.70
CA TYR A 15 -14.51 -11.23 11.06
C TYR A 15 -15.63 -10.57 10.23
N GLU A 16 -16.37 -11.33 9.42
CA GLU A 16 -17.51 -10.84 8.61
C GLU A 16 -18.79 -10.57 9.44
N GLY A 17 -18.67 -10.12 10.68
CA GLY A 17 -19.81 -9.88 11.58
C GLY A 17 -20.05 -8.40 11.89
N LYS A 18 -21.32 -7.99 11.97
CA LYS A 18 -21.76 -6.63 12.39
C LYS A 18 -21.72 -6.43 13.92
N GLY A 19 -20.70 -6.94 14.60
CA GLY A 19 -20.57 -6.89 16.06
C GLY A 19 -19.28 -6.22 16.53
N GLU A 20 -19.20 -5.92 17.83
CA GLU A 20 -17.95 -5.54 18.48
C GLU A 20 -16.91 -6.67 18.32
N ARG A 21 -15.68 -6.31 17.98
CA ARG A 21 -14.64 -7.28 17.63
C ARG A 21 -14.18 -8.04 18.87
N ASP A 22 -14.04 -9.36 18.74
CA ASP A 22 -13.48 -10.20 19.79
C ASP A 22 -11.99 -9.89 19.97
N ALA A 23 -11.58 -9.55 21.20
CA ALA A 23 -10.19 -9.27 21.56
C ALA A 23 -9.25 -10.45 21.27
N ARG A 24 -9.76 -11.68 21.18
CA ARG A 24 -8.98 -12.89 20.83
C ARG A 24 -8.52 -12.93 19.37
N GLY A 25 -9.08 -12.10 18.50
CA GLY A 25 -8.68 -12.00 17.10
C GLY A 25 -7.50 -11.05 16.84
N PHE A 26 -6.99 -10.39 17.87
CA PHE A 26 -5.80 -9.53 17.77
C PHE A 26 -4.56 -10.30 18.22
N ALA A 27 -3.39 -9.99 17.65
CA ALA A 27 -2.14 -10.53 18.18
C ALA A 27 -1.91 -10.02 19.61
N ASP A 28 -1.13 -10.79 20.37
CA ASP A 28 -0.54 -10.23 21.58
C ASP A 28 0.38 -9.04 21.25
N ALA A 29 0.62 -8.18 22.23
CA ALA A 29 1.43 -6.98 22.04
C ALA A 29 2.90 -7.29 21.65
N ALA A 30 3.37 -8.53 21.84
CA ALA A 30 4.72 -8.94 21.46
C ALA A 30 4.80 -9.38 19.99
N GLY A 31 3.69 -9.87 19.43
CA GLY A 31 3.54 -10.29 18.04
C GLY A 31 2.97 -9.20 17.13
N SER A 32 2.32 -8.18 17.67
CA SER A 32 1.76 -7.10 16.86
C SER A 32 2.85 -6.21 16.27
N ARG A 33 2.74 -5.94 14.96
CA ARG A 33 3.62 -5.02 14.25
C ARG A 33 2.83 -3.88 13.66
N SER A 34 3.52 -2.75 13.49
CA SER A 34 3.00 -1.62 12.73
C SER A 34 3.87 -1.42 11.50
N SER A 35 3.24 -1.32 10.34
CA SER A 35 3.95 -1.15 9.09
C SER A 35 3.43 0.06 8.30
N LEU A 36 4.33 0.63 7.51
CA LEU A 36 4.04 1.70 6.57
C LEU A 36 4.02 1.12 5.16
N ALA A 37 2.85 1.11 4.52
CA ALA A 37 2.70 0.74 3.13
C ALA A 37 2.64 1.99 2.24
N LEU A 38 3.59 2.11 1.32
CA LEU A 38 3.61 3.12 0.28
C LEU A 38 3.05 2.52 -1.01
N LEU A 39 2.08 3.20 -1.62
CA LEU A 39 1.47 2.78 -2.88
C LEU A 39 1.62 3.86 -3.94
N GLY A 40 2.08 3.44 -5.11
CA GLY A 40 2.19 4.27 -6.30
C GLY A 40 1.16 3.83 -7.32
N TRP A 41 0.35 4.78 -7.79
CA TRP A 41 -0.68 4.55 -8.79
C TRP A 41 -0.40 5.35 -10.06
N LYS A 42 -0.48 4.69 -11.21
CA LYS A 42 -0.31 5.28 -12.55
C LYS A 42 -1.50 4.92 -13.43
N CYS A 43 -2.13 5.92 -14.04
CA CYS A 43 -3.12 5.68 -15.09
C CYS A 43 -2.42 5.16 -16.35
N THR A 44 -2.90 4.05 -16.92
CA THR A 44 -2.31 3.37 -18.08
C THR A 44 -3.17 3.48 -19.34
N GLY A 45 -4.36 4.07 -19.26
CA GLY A 45 -5.28 4.17 -20.39
C GLY A 45 -6.19 5.39 -20.33
N GLN A 46 -7.15 5.46 -21.25
CA GLN A 46 -8.26 6.43 -21.21
C GLN A 46 -9.37 5.89 -20.30
N TYR A 47 -9.98 6.78 -19.51
CA TYR A 47 -11.07 6.46 -18.61
C TYR A 47 -12.08 7.61 -18.65
N ASP A 48 -13.35 7.30 -18.87
CA ASP A 48 -14.42 8.29 -19.11
C ASP A 48 -14.98 8.92 -17.82
N GLY A 49 -14.11 9.11 -16.81
CA GLY A 49 -14.46 9.71 -15.53
C GLY A 49 -13.24 10.10 -14.69
N PRO A 50 -13.45 10.61 -13.47
CA PRO A 50 -12.35 10.79 -12.52
C PRO A 50 -11.82 9.41 -12.09
N TRP A 51 -10.72 8.98 -12.70
CA TRP A 51 -10.07 7.69 -12.39
C TRP A 51 -9.73 7.53 -10.90
N ILE A 52 -9.58 8.65 -10.18
CA ILE A 52 -9.41 8.67 -8.72
C ILE A 52 -10.62 8.08 -8.00
N ASP A 53 -11.84 8.43 -8.40
CA ASP A 53 -13.06 7.89 -7.78
C ASP A 53 -13.23 6.41 -8.10
N GLY A 54 -12.89 6.00 -9.33
CA GLY A 54 -12.84 4.58 -9.70
C GLY A 54 -11.82 3.81 -8.84
N LEU A 55 -10.67 4.42 -8.56
CA LEU A 55 -9.62 3.82 -7.76
C LEU A 55 -10.05 3.60 -6.31
N TRP A 56 -10.71 4.58 -5.68
CA TRP A 56 -11.14 4.44 -4.29
C TRP A 56 -12.27 3.43 -4.09
N ASN A 57 -13.14 3.26 -5.08
CA ASN A 57 -14.34 2.44 -4.95
C ASN A 57 -14.19 1.04 -5.55
N HIS A 58 -13.32 0.87 -6.55
CA HIS A 58 -13.27 -0.35 -7.36
C HIS A 58 -11.88 -0.94 -7.54
N ALA A 59 -10.81 -0.16 -7.34
CA ALA A 59 -9.48 -0.70 -7.59
C ALA A 59 -9.06 -1.73 -6.55
N GLU A 60 -8.46 -2.80 -7.05
CA GLU A 60 -7.87 -3.85 -6.24
C GLU A 60 -6.53 -3.38 -5.67
N TYR A 61 -6.25 -3.76 -4.43
CA TYR A 61 -4.93 -3.54 -3.84
C TYR A 61 -3.99 -4.65 -4.28
N PRO A 62 -2.70 -4.35 -4.51
CA PRO A 62 -1.73 -5.40 -4.82
C PRO A 62 -1.54 -6.32 -3.61
N ASP A 63 -1.54 -7.63 -3.86
CA ASP A 63 -1.37 -8.67 -2.81
C ASP A 63 0.05 -8.65 -2.21
N GLY A 64 1.02 -8.21 -3.00
CA GLY A 64 2.45 -8.31 -2.68
C GLY A 64 3.22 -7.00 -2.87
N ASP A 65 4.43 -7.00 -2.33
CA ASP A 65 5.35 -5.88 -2.46
C ASP A 65 6.21 -5.98 -3.72
N GLY A 66 6.54 -4.81 -4.28
CA GLY A 66 7.63 -4.65 -5.24
C GLY A 66 7.32 -5.04 -6.68
N LYS A 67 6.10 -5.51 -6.98
CA LYS A 67 5.60 -5.80 -8.32
C LYS A 67 4.36 -4.98 -8.64
N ALA A 68 4.27 -4.49 -9.88
CA ALA A 68 3.06 -3.83 -10.34
C ALA A 68 1.92 -4.83 -10.56
N SER A 69 0.73 -4.50 -10.05
CA SER A 69 -0.54 -5.07 -10.48
C SER A 69 -1.18 -4.14 -11.51
N VAL A 70 -1.78 -4.70 -12.55
CA VAL A 70 -2.43 -3.95 -13.63
C VAL A 70 -3.92 -4.27 -13.62
N GLN A 71 -4.74 -3.23 -13.73
CA GLN A 71 -6.19 -3.29 -13.70
C GLN A 71 -6.73 -2.65 -14.97
N SER A 72 -7.84 -3.18 -15.47
CA SER A 72 -8.48 -2.69 -16.71
C SER A 72 -9.55 -1.64 -16.47
N ASP A 73 -10.16 -1.60 -15.28
CA ASP A 73 -11.28 -0.71 -14.96
C ASP A 73 -11.25 -0.28 -13.47
N PRO A 74 -10.76 0.93 -13.14
CA PRO A 74 -10.12 1.89 -14.05
C PRO A 74 -8.79 1.35 -14.60
N PRO A 75 -8.32 1.80 -15.79
CA PRO A 75 -7.07 1.35 -16.38
C PRO A 75 -5.88 1.94 -15.62
N VAL A 76 -5.48 1.28 -14.54
CA VAL A 76 -4.41 1.71 -13.63
C VAL A 76 -3.40 0.60 -13.42
N SER A 77 -2.17 1.00 -13.14
CA SER A 77 -1.14 0.13 -12.58
C SER A 77 -0.74 0.64 -11.20
N VAL A 78 -0.62 -0.29 -10.26
CA VAL A 78 -0.34 -0.03 -8.86
C VAL A 78 0.82 -0.88 -8.36
N VAL A 79 1.72 -0.29 -7.58
CA VAL A 79 2.74 -1.04 -6.85
C VAL A 79 2.73 -0.65 -5.38
N ARG A 80 2.93 -1.64 -4.50
CA ARG A 80 3.09 -1.44 -3.05
C ARG A 80 4.52 -1.74 -2.62
N LYS A 81 4.98 -1.02 -1.59
CA LYS A 81 6.14 -1.41 -0.80
C LYS A 81 5.86 -1.12 0.68
N THR A 82 6.11 -2.10 1.52
CA THR A 82 5.81 -2.08 2.94
C THR A 82 7.13 -2.02 3.71
N PHE A 83 7.14 -1.24 4.78
CA PHE A 83 8.28 -1.06 5.68
C PHE A 83 7.81 -1.28 7.11
N ASP A 84 8.59 -2.01 7.91
CA ASP A 84 8.36 -2.10 9.35
C ASP A 84 8.69 -0.73 9.96
N ILE A 85 7.78 -0.16 10.75
CA ILE A 85 8.00 1.16 11.37
C ILE A 85 9.15 1.09 12.38
N ALA A 86 9.41 -0.08 12.97
CA ALA A 86 10.54 -0.29 13.86
C ALA A 86 11.90 -0.06 13.17
N ASP A 87 11.97 -0.25 11.85
CA ASP A 87 13.18 -0.04 11.03
C ASP A 87 13.34 1.42 10.55
N LEU A 88 12.40 2.30 10.88
CA LEU A 88 12.34 3.71 10.45
C LEU A 88 12.58 4.68 11.61
N GLY A 89 13.53 4.37 12.48
CA GLY A 89 13.80 5.12 13.72
C GLY A 89 14.51 6.47 13.52
N THR A 90 15.15 6.66 12.37
CA THR A 90 15.91 7.87 12.04
C THR A 90 15.47 8.49 10.72
N ARG A 91 15.79 9.78 10.55
CA ARG A 91 15.52 10.48 9.29
C ARG A 91 16.24 9.82 8.12
N GLU A 92 17.47 9.39 8.32
CA GLU A 92 18.29 8.72 7.31
C GLU A 92 17.67 7.39 6.87
N GLU A 93 17.06 6.63 7.79
CA GLU A 93 16.32 5.41 7.46
C GLU A 93 15.07 5.69 6.64
N VAL A 94 14.32 6.73 7.00
CA VAL A 94 13.16 7.19 6.22
C VAL A 94 13.58 7.60 4.81
N GLU A 95 14.65 8.39 4.67
CA GLU A 95 15.16 8.82 3.36
C GLU A 95 15.60 7.62 2.50
N ARG A 96 16.27 6.62 3.10
CA ARG A 96 16.60 5.36 2.41
C ARG A 96 15.38 4.57 1.98
N ALA A 97 14.35 4.48 2.82
CA ALA A 97 13.09 3.81 2.50
C ALA A 97 12.39 4.50 1.32
N VAL A 98 12.37 5.84 1.32
CA VAL A 98 11.83 6.65 0.21
C VAL A 98 12.60 6.39 -1.08
N GLU A 99 13.93 6.42 -1.07
CA GLU A 99 14.73 6.14 -2.27
C GLU A 99 14.54 4.71 -2.78
N ALA A 100 14.44 3.73 -1.88
CA ALA A 100 14.12 2.36 -2.24
C ALA A 100 12.75 2.27 -2.93
N PHE A 101 11.74 3.00 -2.43
CA PHE A 101 10.43 3.06 -3.05
C PHE A 101 10.44 3.77 -4.42
N LYS A 102 11.15 4.89 -4.55
CA LYS A 102 11.35 5.56 -5.86
C LYS A 102 11.98 4.61 -6.88
N GLY A 103 12.94 3.79 -6.46
CA GLY A 103 13.52 2.73 -7.30
C GLY A 103 12.48 1.73 -7.82
N VAL A 104 11.53 1.33 -6.96
CA VAL A 104 10.41 0.47 -7.36
C VAL A 104 9.46 1.19 -8.33
N LEU A 105 9.11 2.44 -8.08
CA LEU A 105 8.26 3.24 -8.98
C LEU A 105 8.85 3.37 -10.38
N ARG A 106 10.17 3.59 -10.47
CA ARG A 106 10.89 3.66 -11.76
C ARG A 106 10.83 2.32 -12.49
N ARG A 107 11.11 1.22 -11.80
CA ARG A 107 11.18 -0.12 -12.41
C ARG A 107 9.81 -0.66 -12.83
N GLU A 108 8.82 -0.56 -11.94
CA GLU A 108 7.53 -1.23 -12.12
C GLU A 108 6.51 -0.35 -12.85
N LEU A 109 6.55 0.96 -12.64
CA LEU A 109 5.59 1.89 -13.26
C LEU A 109 6.21 2.77 -14.35
N GLY A 110 7.54 2.72 -14.56
CA GLY A 110 8.23 3.58 -15.52
C GLY A 110 8.13 5.07 -15.16
N LEU A 111 7.99 5.40 -13.88
CA LEU A 111 7.88 6.79 -13.42
C LEU A 111 9.26 7.40 -13.21
N ILE A 112 9.53 8.55 -13.80
CA ILE A 112 10.72 9.34 -13.48
C ILE A 112 10.37 10.20 -12.26
N VAL A 113 10.82 9.75 -11.10
CA VAL A 113 10.62 10.47 -9.82
C VAL A 113 11.91 11.23 -9.49
N PRO A 114 11.87 12.58 -9.37
CA PRO A 114 13.03 13.38 -8.98
C PRO A 114 13.46 13.15 -7.51
#